data_AF-A0A7I7XW01-F1
#
_entry.id   AF-A0A7I7XW01-F1
#
_cell.length_a   1.000
_cell.length_b   1.000
_cell.length_c   1.000
_cell.angle_alpha   90.00
_cell.angle_beta   90.00
_cell.angle_gamma   90.00
#
_symmetry.space_group_name_H-M   'P 1'
#
loop_
_entity.id
_entity.type
_entity.pdbx_description
1 polymer ?
#
loop_
_entity_poly.entity_id
_entity_poly.type
_entity_poly.pdbx_seq_one_letter_code
_entity_poly.pdbx_strand_id
1 'polypeptide(L)'
;MAVHKTPSNVGAVSLAPVVVMGRAGDLSAAISCALAEARIEAAFVGEPLPSPEAGQRGPELDGVPSEADAVLVLVDRAAVQGIVGESDSWWKRRVNRTREGDICAVVTDAVLGIGGRRLLVLCDGRGTTPHQRSRVIRWVRHLTLRIHYECSINGLDGLGVAYEVVVDDAEAKRIARSVVEWHVGVTGGTPNPLAPL
;
A
#
# COMPACT_ATOMS: atom_id res chain seq x y z
N MET A 1 -13.77 -36.92 -31.59
CA MET A 1 -13.44 -36.62 -30.18
C MET A 1 -13.41 -35.11 -30.03
N ALA A 2 -14.45 -34.53 -29.43
CA ALA A 2 -14.50 -33.09 -29.17
C ALA A 2 -13.70 -32.80 -27.90
N VAL A 3 -12.64 -32.00 -28.03
CA VAL A 3 -11.87 -31.47 -26.89
C VAL A 3 -12.72 -30.37 -26.27
N HIS A 4 -13.31 -30.65 -25.11
CA HIS A 4 -13.93 -29.62 -24.28
C HIS A 4 -12.84 -28.65 -23.83
N LYS A 5 -12.79 -27.49 -24.48
CA LYS A 5 -12.05 -26.32 -24.02
C LYS A 5 -12.82 -25.76 -22.82
N THR A 6 -12.33 -26.01 -21.62
CA THR A 6 -12.82 -25.37 -20.39
C THR A 6 -12.74 -23.85 -20.57
N PRO A 7 -13.81 -23.09 -20.27
CA PRO A 7 -13.74 -21.64 -20.37
C PRO A 7 -12.76 -21.11 -19.33
N SER A 8 -11.89 -20.23 -19.81
CA SER A 8 -11.00 -19.34 -19.05
C SER A 8 -11.72 -18.74 -17.85
N ASN A 9 -11.09 -18.90 -16.69
CA ASN A 9 -11.49 -18.36 -15.40
C ASN A 9 -11.78 -16.85 -15.51
N VAL A 10 -13.06 -16.48 -15.54
CA VAL A 10 -13.50 -15.09 -15.41
C VAL A 10 -13.10 -14.66 -13.99
N GLY A 11 -12.35 -13.56 -13.89
CA GLY A 11 -11.70 -13.11 -12.66
C GLY A 11 -12.55 -13.30 -11.41
N ALA A 12 -12.06 -14.15 -10.49
CA ALA A 12 -12.72 -14.36 -9.23
C ALA A 12 -12.71 -13.04 -8.44
N VAL A 13 -13.90 -12.52 -8.14
CA VAL A 13 -14.09 -11.39 -7.24
C VAL A 13 -13.61 -11.83 -5.86
N SER A 14 -12.46 -11.32 -5.41
CA SER A 14 -12.03 -11.53 -4.03
C SER A 14 -12.84 -10.62 -3.13
N LEU A 15 -13.47 -11.21 -2.12
CA LEU A 15 -14.10 -10.51 -0.99
C LEU A 15 -13.34 -10.81 0.31
N ALA A 16 -12.11 -11.32 0.19
CA ALA A 16 -11.28 -11.63 1.33
C ALA A 16 -11.04 -10.36 2.16
N PRO A 17 -10.91 -10.48 3.49
CA PRO A 17 -10.62 -9.33 4.31
C PRO A 17 -9.34 -8.61 3.87
N VAL A 18 -9.35 -7.29 4.02
CA VAL A 18 -8.22 -6.42 3.70
C VAL A 18 -7.62 -5.91 5.00
N VAL A 19 -6.29 -5.94 5.11
CA VAL A 19 -5.59 -5.26 6.19
C VAL A 19 -5.16 -3.90 5.70
N VAL A 20 -5.55 -2.83 6.40
CA VAL A 20 -5.13 -1.47 6.09
C VAL A 20 -4.20 -0.97 7.18
N MET A 21 -2.94 -0.72 6.80
CA MET A 21 -1.89 -0.22 7.66
C MET A 21 -1.68 1.27 7.44
N GLY A 22 -1.66 2.05 8.52
CA GLY A 22 -1.27 3.45 8.47
C GLY A 22 -2.17 4.34 9.31
N ARG A 23 -1.91 5.65 9.25
CA ARG A 23 -2.55 6.61 10.13
C ARG A 23 -4.01 6.86 9.75
N ALA A 24 -4.87 6.92 10.76
CA ALA A 24 -6.24 7.40 10.59
C ALA A 24 -6.25 8.86 10.11
N GLY A 25 -7.11 9.14 9.14
CA GLY A 25 -7.23 10.41 8.42
C GLY A 25 -8.31 10.35 7.37
N ASP A 26 -8.49 11.43 6.63
CA ASP A 26 -9.53 11.57 5.59
C ASP A 26 -9.39 10.54 4.46
N LEU A 27 -8.17 10.24 3.99
CA LEU A 27 -7.93 9.20 2.98
C LEU A 27 -8.28 7.80 3.51
N SER A 28 -7.83 7.47 4.72
CA SER A 28 -8.15 6.18 5.35
C SER A 28 -9.66 6.03 5.59
N ALA A 29 -10.36 7.12 5.92
CA ALA A 29 -11.81 7.14 6.12
C ALA A 29 -12.56 6.97 4.79
N ALA A 30 -12.09 7.62 3.72
CA ALA A 30 -12.64 7.43 2.38
C ALA A 30 -12.48 5.98 1.89
N ILE A 31 -11.31 5.37 2.13
CA ILE A 31 -11.05 3.96 1.82
C ILE A 31 -11.94 3.04 2.66
N SER A 32 -12.06 3.30 3.96
CA SER A 32 -12.95 2.55 4.87
C SER A 32 -14.40 2.57 4.35
N CYS A 33 -14.88 3.76 3.96
CA CYS A 33 -16.23 3.96 3.44
C CYS A 33 -16.43 3.17 2.14
N ALA A 34 -15.49 3.25 1.20
CA ALA A 34 -15.57 2.54 -0.08
C ALA A 34 -15.54 1.01 0.09
N LEU A 35 -14.69 0.48 0.98
CA LEU A 35 -14.63 -0.95 1.30
C LEU A 35 -15.94 -1.42 1.94
N ALA A 36 -16.49 -0.65 2.88
CA ALA A 36 -17.77 -0.95 3.52
C ALA A 36 -18.95 -0.93 2.53
N GLU A 37 -19.01 0.06 1.63
CA GLU A 37 -20.00 0.14 0.55
C GLU A 37 -19.94 -1.10 -0.37
N ALA A 38 -18.73 -1.61 -0.62
CA ALA A 38 -18.49 -2.82 -1.40
C ALA A 38 -18.64 -4.12 -0.60
N ARG A 39 -18.96 -4.06 0.70
CA ARG A 39 -19.06 -5.19 1.64
C ARG A 39 -17.77 -6.02 1.75
N ILE A 40 -16.63 -5.34 1.67
CA ILE A 40 -15.31 -5.92 1.93
C ILE A 40 -14.96 -5.66 3.39
N GLU A 41 -14.65 -6.70 4.14
CA GLU A 41 -14.19 -6.59 5.52
C GLU A 41 -12.79 -5.94 5.56
N ALA A 42 -12.59 -4.96 6.43
CA ALA A 42 -11.33 -4.24 6.53
C ALA A 42 -10.86 -4.15 7.99
N ALA A 43 -9.69 -4.70 8.28
CA ALA A 43 -9.01 -4.57 9.56
C ALA A 43 -8.02 -3.41 9.46
N PHE A 44 -8.31 -2.31 10.15
CA PHE A 44 -7.41 -1.16 10.21
C PHE A 44 -6.44 -1.33 11.37
N VAL A 45 -5.15 -1.36 11.05
CA VAL A 45 -4.09 -1.50 12.04
C VAL A 45 -3.28 -0.21 12.04
N GLY A 46 -3.36 0.52 13.16
CA GLY A 46 -2.98 1.93 13.22
C GLY A 46 -2.16 2.29 14.45
N GLU A 47 -0.83 2.23 14.30
CA GLU A 47 0.07 3.27 14.77
C GLU A 47 0.67 3.93 13.52
N PRO A 48 1.16 5.19 13.55
CA PRO A 48 1.84 5.76 12.41
C PRO A 48 2.93 4.80 11.92
N LEU A 49 3.01 4.59 10.60
CA LEU A 49 4.23 4.00 10.04
C LEU A 49 5.44 4.73 10.64
N PRO A 50 6.46 4.01 11.09
CA PRO A 50 7.44 4.51 12.05
C PRO A 50 7.86 5.95 11.78
N SER A 51 7.57 6.81 12.76
CA SER A 51 8.18 8.13 12.85
C SER A 51 9.62 7.95 13.33
N PRO A 52 10.59 8.78 12.91
CA PRO A 52 11.95 8.72 13.46
C PRO A 52 12.02 8.82 15.00
N GLU A 53 10.93 9.26 15.66
CA GLU A 53 10.80 9.38 17.12
C GLU A 53 10.12 8.17 17.79
N ALA A 54 9.38 7.37 17.03
CA ALA A 54 8.68 6.19 17.54
C ALA A 54 9.58 4.96 17.31
N GLY A 55 10.05 4.34 18.40
CA GLY A 55 10.89 3.13 18.31
C GLY A 55 10.26 2.03 17.46
N GLN A 56 11.12 1.15 16.91
CA GLN A 56 10.78 0.06 15.99
C GLN A 56 9.88 -1.01 16.63
N ARG A 57 8.59 -0.74 16.78
CA ARG A 57 7.58 -1.79 16.93
C ARG A 57 6.69 -1.79 15.71
N GLY A 58 6.62 -2.93 15.04
CA GLY A 58 5.61 -3.18 14.01
C GLY A 58 4.20 -3.12 14.60
N PRO A 59 3.17 -3.01 13.75
CA PRO A 59 1.78 -3.04 14.19
C PRO A 59 1.48 -4.34 14.92
N GLU A 60 0.65 -4.27 15.96
CA GLU A 60 0.05 -5.45 16.57
C GLU A 60 -0.97 -6.03 15.59
N LEU A 61 -0.73 -7.25 15.12
CA LEU A 61 -1.60 -7.94 14.16
C LEU A 61 -2.69 -8.77 14.85
N ASP A 62 -2.85 -8.63 16.17
CA ASP A 62 -3.86 -9.34 16.92
C ASP A 62 -5.26 -8.91 16.46
N GLY A 63 -6.07 -9.88 16.04
CA GLY A 63 -7.40 -9.62 15.47
C GLY A 63 -7.40 -9.37 13.96
N VAL A 64 -6.26 -9.47 13.27
CA VAL A 64 -6.24 -9.53 11.81
C VAL A 64 -6.91 -10.84 11.35
N PRO A 65 -7.88 -10.80 10.40
CA PRO A 65 -8.50 -12.00 9.88
C PRO A 65 -7.47 -12.93 9.23
N SER A 66 -7.49 -14.22 9.61
CA SER A 66 -6.56 -15.22 9.08
C SER A 66 -6.68 -15.46 7.57
N GLU A 67 -7.79 -15.02 6.97
CA GLU A 67 -8.08 -15.16 5.55
C GLU A 67 -7.69 -13.91 4.73
N ALA A 68 -7.10 -12.90 5.37
CA ALA A 68 -6.75 -11.66 4.67
C ALA A 68 -5.73 -11.92 3.56
N ASP A 69 -6.11 -11.59 2.32
CA ASP A 69 -5.29 -11.87 1.13
C ASP A 69 -4.55 -10.63 0.60
N ALA A 70 -4.91 -9.45 1.11
CA ALA A 70 -4.45 -8.17 0.63
C ALA A 70 -4.07 -7.24 1.79
N VAL A 71 -2.90 -6.61 1.64
CA VAL A 71 -2.39 -5.58 2.55
C VAL A 71 -2.36 -4.24 1.83
N LEU A 72 -2.98 -3.23 2.43
CA LEU A 72 -2.95 -1.85 2.01
C LEU A 72 -2.06 -1.05 2.96
N VAL A 73 -1.13 -0.28 2.42
CA VAL A 73 -0.24 0.59 3.20
C VAL A 73 -0.54 2.03 2.86
N LEU A 74 -0.88 2.83 3.86
CA LEU A 74 -1.14 4.26 3.74
C LEU A 74 0.06 5.05 4.26
N VAL A 75 0.80 5.66 3.34
CA VAL A 75 1.83 6.65 3.66
C VAL A 75 1.16 8.03 3.71
N ASP A 76 0.96 8.54 4.92
CA ASP A 76 0.25 9.80 5.13
C ASP A 76 1.02 11.03 4.62
N ARG A 77 0.30 12.14 4.46
CA ARG A 77 0.85 13.40 3.95
C ARG A 77 2.03 13.93 4.75
N ALA A 78 2.03 13.77 6.08
CA ALA A 78 3.12 14.24 6.93
C ALA A 78 4.40 13.41 6.71
N ALA A 79 4.25 12.10 6.48
CA ALA A 79 5.34 11.22 6.08
C ALA A 79 5.91 11.65 4.72
N VAL A 80 5.05 11.85 3.73
CA VAL A 80 5.46 12.27 2.38
C VAL A 80 6.21 13.61 2.39
N GLN A 81 5.70 14.60 3.13
CA GLN A 81 6.36 15.90 3.26
C GLN A 81 7.74 15.80 3.90
N GLY A 82 7.92 14.94 4.90
CA GLY A 82 9.24 14.67 5.49
C GLY A 82 10.23 14.07 4.49
N ILE A 83 9.74 13.17 3.63
CA ILE A 83 10.57 12.44 2.65
C ILE A 83 10.96 13.31 1.46
N VAL A 84 10.02 14.12 0.95
CA VAL A 84 10.14 14.80 -0.34
C VAL A 84 10.34 16.32 -0.22
N GLY A 85 10.22 16.87 0.98
CA GLY A 85 10.34 18.29 1.25
C GLY A 85 11.65 18.95 0.77
N GLU A 86 11.62 20.28 0.77
CA GLU A 86 12.73 21.15 0.36
C GLU A 86 13.85 21.13 1.39
N SER A 87 14.76 20.17 1.29
CA SER A 87 16.01 20.30 2.03
C SER A 87 17.10 19.36 1.53
N ASP A 88 18.16 19.96 1.01
CA ASP A 88 19.37 19.26 0.58
C ASP A 88 20.34 18.93 1.72
N SER A 89 19.91 19.03 2.98
CA SER A 89 20.77 18.68 4.09
C SER A 89 20.99 17.16 4.16
N TRP A 90 22.25 16.77 4.29
CA TRP A 90 22.65 15.37 4.41
C TRP A 90 21.98 14.66 5.60
N TRP A 91 21.72 15.39 6.69
CA TRP A 91 20.98 14.90 7.85
C TRP A 91 19.56 14.49 7.52
N LYS A 92 18.81 15.32 6.77
CA LYS A 92 17.45 14.97 6.34
C LYS A 92 17.45 13.80 5.36
N ARG A 93 18.43 13.72 4.45
CA ARG A 93 18.59 12.54 3.58
C ARG A 93 18.81 11.25 4.39
N ARG A 94 19.61 11.31 5.45
CA ARG A 94 19.85 10.17 6.35
C ARG A 94 18.57 9.78 7.08
N VAL A 95 17.87 10.74 7.69
CA VAL A 95 16.59 10.51 8.38
C VAL A 95 15.57 9.90 7.43
N ASN A 96 15.49 10.39 6.19
CA ASN A 96 14.55 9.86 5.20
C ASN A 96 14.88 8.42 4.78
N ARG A 97 16.17 8.06 4.68
CA ARG A 97 16.59 6.67 4.42
C ARG A 97 16.28 5.75 5.60
N THR A 98 16.52 6.21 6.83
CA THR A 98 16.15 5.45 8.04
C THR A 98 14.65 5.20 8.03
N ARG A 99 13.84 6.24 7.80
CA ARG A 99 12.38 6.13 7.73
C ARG A 99 11.90 5.21 6.63
N GLU A 100 12.49 5.27 5.43
CA GLU A 100 12.17 4.33 4.35
C GLU A 100 12.50 2.88 4.76
N GLY A 101 13.65 2.68 5.42
CA GLY A 101 14.04 1.36 5.96
C GLY A 101 13.07 0.86 7.01
N ASP A 102 12.64 1.72 7.94
CA ASP A 102 11.70 1.35 8.99
C ASP A 102 10.31 1.03 8.41
N ILE A 103 9.81 1.82 7.45
CA ILE A 103 8.56 1.50 6.73
C ILE A 103 8.69 0.15 6.02
N CYS A 104 9.81 -0.07 5.34
CA CYS A 104 10.06 -1.33 4.63
C CYS A 104 10.04 -2.53 5.58
N ALA A 105 10.74 -2.45 6.71
CA ALA A 105 10.78 -3.51 7.71
C ALA A 105 9.39 -3.79 8.30
N VAL A 106 8.71 -2.75 8.76
CA VAL A 106 7.38 -2.87 9.37
C VAL A 106 6.34 -3.47 8.41
N VAL A 107 6.34 -3.01 7.15
CA VAL A 107 5.41 -3.55 6.15
C VAL A 107 5.79 -4.98 5.77
N THR A 108 7.08 -5.28 5.62
CA THR A 108 7.53 -6.65 5.31
C THR A 108 7.09 -7.62 6.40
N ASP A 109 7.34 -7.29 7.68
CA ASP A 109 6.93 -8.13 8.81
C ASP A 109 5.42 -8.33 8.84
N ALA A 110 4.64 -7.27 8.57
CA ALA A 110 3.19 -7.37 8.52
C ALA A 110 2.70 -8.26 7.36
N VAL A 111 3.23 -8.05 6.15
CA VAL A 111 2.85 -8.85 4.98
C VAL A 111 3.21 -10.32 5.18
N LEU A 112 4.38 -10.63 5.75
CA LEU A 112 4.80 -11.98 6.10
C LEU A 112 3.92 -12.59 7.19
N GLY A 113 3.62 -11.85 8.25
CA GLY A 113 2.77 -12.30 9.36
C GLY A 113 1.33 -12.60 8.93
N ILE A 114 0.81 -11.85 7.97
CA ILE A 114 -0.52 -12.04 7.40
C ILE A 114 -0.52 -13.18 6.36
N GLY A 115 0.61 -13.43 5.68
CA GLY A 115 0.65 -14.32 4.51
C GLY A 115 -0.06 -13.72 3.29
N GLY A 116 -0.09 -12.38 3.20
CA GLY A 116 -0.80 -11.66 2.15
C GLY A 116 -0.26 -11.97 0.75
N ARG A 117 -1.15 -12.13 -0.23
CA ARG A 117 -0.77 -12.39 -1.63
C ARG A 117 -0.69 -11.12 -2.47
N ARG A 118 -1.24 -10.03 -1.96
CA ARG A 118 -1.31 -8.75 -2.67
C ARG A 118 -0.95 -7.60 -1.73
N LEU A 119 -0.17 -6.66 -2.23
CA LEU A 119 0.22 -5.46 -1.51
C LEU A 119 -0.05 -4.23 -2.39
N LEU A 120 -0.71 -3.23 -1.81
CA LEU A 120 -0.93 -1.93 -2.40
C LEU A 120 -0.36 -0.84 -1.49
N VAL A 121 0.61 -0.07 -2.00
CA VAL A 121 1.16 1.10 -1.29
C VAL A 121 0.52 2.38 -1.82
N LEU A 122 -0.30 3.01 -0.99
CA LEU A 122 -0.95 4.30 -1.27
C LEU A 122 -0.18 5.42 -0.58
N CYS A 123 0.17 6.44 -1.35
CA CYS A 123 0.93 7.57 -0.87
C CYS A 123 0.10 8.84 -0.98
N ASP A 124 -0.17 9.50 0.14
CA ASP A 124 -0.88 10.78 0.17
C ASP A 124 0.07 11.92 -0.21
N GLY A 125 0.19 12.17 -1.51
CA GLY A 125 0.98 13.24 -2.09
C GLY A 125 0.25 14.57 -2.20
N ARG A 126 -0.92 14.74 -1.58
CA ARG A 126 -1.71 15.96 -1.71
C ARG A 126 -0.96 17.17 -1.16
N GLY A 127 -1.03 18.28 -1.89
CA GLY A 127 -0.30 19.51 -1.57
C GLY A 127 1.20 19.47 -1.87
N THR A 128 1.68 18.47 -2.63
CA THR A 128 3.03 18.50 -3.21
C THR A 128 3.07 19.33 -4.48
N THR A 129 4.18 20.04 -4.70
CA THR A 129 4.42 20.75 -5.96
C THR A 129 4.67 19.76 -7.11
N PRO A 130 4.53 20.17 -8.40
CA PRO A 130 4.80 19.27 -9.53
C PRO A 130 6.19 18.61 -9.50
N HIS A 131 7.23 19.33 -9.06
CA HIS A 131 8.56 18.75 -8.90
C HIS A 131 8.59 17.72 -7.76
N GLN A 132 7.98 18.04 -6.62
CA GLN A 132 7.89 17.12 -5.49
C GLN A 132 7.13 15.86 -5.89
N ARG A 133 6.04 15.96 -6.66
CA ARG A 133 5.25 14.83 -7.14
C ARG A 133 6.08 13.76 -7.86
N SER A 134 6.96 14.15 -8.78
CA SER A 134 7.85 13.21 -9.47
C SER A 134 8.80 12.49 -8.51
N ARG A 135 9.22 13.17 -7.43
CA ARG A 135 10.04 12.57 -6.37
C ARG A 135 9.22 11.60 -5.51
N VAL A 136 7.97 11.94 -5.18
CA VAL A 136 7.03 11.05 -4.45
C VAL A 136 6.81 9.77 -5.25
N ILE A 137 6.49 9.89 -6.54
CA ILE A 137 6.23 8.74 -7.42
C ILE A 137 7.46 7.82 -7.47
N ARG A 138 8.66 8.37 -7.67
CA ARG A 138 9.88 7.58 -7.68
C ARG A 138 10.12 6.90 -6.33
N TRP A 139 9.90 7.63 -5.25
CA TRP A 139 10.12 7.13 -3.89
C TRP A 139 9.15 5.98 -3.55
N VAL A 140 7.84 6.15 -3.77
CA VAL A 140 6.86 5.09 -3.47
C VAL A 140 7.08 3.86 -4.34
N ARG A 141 7.47 4.05 -5.61
CA ARG A 141 7.83 2.94 -6.50
C ARG A 141 9.02 2.16 -5.94
N HIS A 142 10.08 2.84 -5.51
CA HIS A 142 11.26 2.20 -4.92
C HIS A 142 10.93 1.49 -3.60
N LEU A 143 10.15 2.12 -2.73
CA LEU A 143 9.70 1.51 -1.48
C LEU A 143 8.90 0.22 -1.76
N THR A 144 7.96 0.26 -2.69
CA THR A 144 7.13 -0.89 -3.05
C THR A 144 7.97 -2.04 -3.60
N LEU A 145 8.94 -1.74 -4.47
CA LEU A 145 9.88 -2.73 -5.00
C LEU A 145 10.77 -3.32 -3.90
N ARG A 146 11.19 -2.50 -2.93
CA ARG A 146 12.01 -2.95 -1.82
C ARG A 146 11.21 -3.90 -0.90
N ILE A 147 9.98 -3.55 -0.55
CA ILE A 147 9.10 -4.44 0.23
C ILE A 147 8.88 -5.76 -0.52
N HIS A 148 8.61 -5.70 -1.82
CA HIS A 148 8.46 -6.90 -2.65
C HIS A 148 9.70 -7.81 -2.58
N TYR A 149 10.88 -7.21 -2.75
CA TYR A 149 12.16 -7.91 -2.66
C TYR A 149 12.35 -8.54 -1.26
N GLU A 150 12.16 -7.78 -0.19
CA GLU A 150 12.31 -8.26 1.18
C GLU A 150 11.32 -9.41 1.48
N CYS A 151 10.06 -9.32 1.03
CA CYS A 151 9.09 -10.40 1.18
C CYS A 151 9.53 -11.67 0.44
N SER A 152 10.02 -11.55 -0.81
CA SER A 152 10.47 -12.69 -1.60
C SER A 152 11.68 -13.39 -0.98
N ILE A 153 12.71 -12.65 -0.55
CA ILE A 153 13.89 -13.27 0.09
C ILE A 153 13.57 -13.92 1.45
N ASN A 154 12.47 -13.50 2.09
CA ASN A 154 11.96 -14.10 3.32
C ASN A 154 10.93 -15.22 3.05
N GLY A 155 10.81 -15.69 1.81
CA GLY A 155 10.05 -16.89 1.45
C GLY A 155 8.59 -16.67 1.04
N LEU A 156 8.15 -15.41 0.89
CA LEU A 156 6.82 -15.09 0.36
C LEU A 156 6.91 -14.84 -1.16
N ASP A 157 6.93 -15.93 -1.91
CA ASP A 157 6.94 -15.89 -3.36
C ASP A 157 5.55 -15.56 -3.94
N GLY A 158 5.54 -14.87 -5.08
CA GLY A 158 4.30 -14.56 -5.81
C GLY A 158 3.46 -13.41 -5.24
N LEU A 159 4.02 -12.60 -4.34
CA LEU A 159 3.38 -11.37 -3.84
C LEU A 159 3.13 -10.39 -5.00
N GLY A 160 1.85 -10.17 -5.34
CA GLY A 160 1.45 -9.14 -6.30
C GLY A 160 1.59 -7.75 -5.66
N VAL A 161 2.30 -6.83 -6.32
CA VAL A 161 2.57 -5.49 -5.78
C VAL A 161 2.11 -4.39 -6.72
N ALA A 162 1.48 -3.35 -6.15
CA ALA A 162 1.10 -2.14 -6.85
C ALA A 162 1.29 -0.91 -5.95
N TYR A 163 1.32 0.27 -6.55
CA TYR A 163 1.39 1.53 -5.81
C TYR A 163 0.51 2.59 -6.47
N GLU A 164 0.08 3.56 -5.68
CA GLU A 164 -0.64 4.73 -6.18
C GLU A 164 -0.27 5.98 -5.37
N VAL A 165 -0.32 7.15 -6.01
CA VAL A 165 -0.07 8.44 -5.35
C VAL A 165 -1.32 9.30 -5.49
N VAL A 166 -1.90 9.71 -4.36
CA VAL A 166 -3.03 10.64 -4.32
C VAL A 166 -2.49 12.06 -4.46
N VAL A 167 -3.00 12.80 -5.45
CA VAL A 167 -2.39 14.06 -5.87
C VAL A 167 -3.22 15.27 -5.47
N ASP A 168 -4.55 15.13 -5.43
CA ASP A 168 -5.47 16.17 -4.96
C ASP A 168 -6.66 15.60 -4.17
N ASP A 169 -7.41 16.48 -3.49
CA ASP A 169 -8.56 16.11 -2.65
C ASP A 169 -9.74 15.56 -3.47
N ALA A 170 -9.89 16.01 -4.73
CA ALA A 170 -10.93 15.50 -5.62
C ALA A 170 -10.65 14.05 -6.04
N GLU A 171 -9.39 13.64 -5.97
CA GLU A 171 -8.90 12.31 -6.30
C GLU A 171 -9.09 11.29 -5.16
N ALA A 172 -9.15 11.72 -3.89
CA ALA A 172 -9.23 10.81 -2.74
C ALA A 172 -10.42 9.83 -2.83
N LYS A 173 -11.61 10.28 -3.23
CA LYS A 173 -12.78 9.40 -3.43
C LYS A 173 -12.62 8.47 -4.64
N ARG A 174 -11.98 8.92 -5.71
CA ARG A 174 -11.70 8.08 -6.89
C ARG A 174 -10.69 6.99 -6.53
N ILE A 175 -9.67 7.33 -5.77
CA ILE A 175 -8.65 6.38 -5.30
C ILE A 175 -9.28 5.36 -4.34
N ALA A 176 -10.13 5.79 -3.42
CA ALA A 176 -10.86 4.86 -2.56
C ALA A 176 -11.69 3.84 -3.37
N ARG A 177 -12.27 4.25 -4.49
CA ARG A 177 -12.95 3.33 -5.42
C ARG A 177 -11.97 2.44 -6.19
N SER A 178 -10.86 2.99 -6.68
CA SER A 178 -9.80 2.23 -7.36
C SER A 178 -9.18 1.15 -6.45
N VAL A 179 -9.08 1.41 -5.14
CA VAL A 179 -8.70 0.41 -4.14
C VAL A 179 -9.66 -0.78 -4.13
N VAL A 180 -10.96 -0.52 -4.15
CA VAL A 180 -11.99 -1.58 -4.23
C VAL A 180 -11.81 -2.35 -5.53
N GLU A 181 -11.72 -1.66 -6.68
CA GLU A 181 -11.55 -2.27 -8.00
C GLU A 181 -10.28 -3.15 -8.07
N TRP A 182 -9.18 -2.67 -7.51
CA TRP A 182 -7.94 -3.44 -7.37
C TRP A 182 -8.14 -4.69 -6.50
N HIS A 183 -8.81 -4.56 -5.36
CA HIS A 183 -9.05 -5.68 -4.46
C HIS A 183 -9.96 -6.74 -5.09
N VAL A 184 -11.00 -6.34 -5.82
CA VAL A 184 -11.89 -7.30 -6.50
C VAL A 184 -11.33 -7.84 -7.82
N GLY A 185 -10.15 -7.36 -8.25
CA GLY A 185 -9.47 -7.86 -9.45
C GLY A 185 -9.98 -7.27 -10.79
N VAL A 186 -10.61 -6.09 -10.76
CA VAL A 186 -11.11 -5.40 -11.96
C VAL A 186 -9.99 -4.58 -12.62
N THR A 187 -9.51 -5.04 -13.77
CA THR A 187 -8.49 -4.37 -14.60
C THR A 187 -9.11 -3.22 -15.41
N GLY A 188 -9.41 -2.11 -14.75
CA GLY A 188 -9.96 -0.90 -15.41
C GLY A 188 -9.51 0.41 -14.77
N GLY A 189 -9.16 0.37 -13.48
CA GLY A 189 -8.61 1.49 -12.71
C GLY A 189 -7.50 1.05 -11.76
N THR A 190 -6.79 -0.05 -12.08
CA THR A 190 -5.78 -0.64 -11.20
C THR A 190 -4.65 0.36 -10.90
N PRO A 191 -4.26 0.50 -9.62
CA PRO A 191 -3.00 1.12 -9.22
C PRO A 191 -1.86 0.64 -10.10
N ASN A 192 -0.94 1.53 -10.45
CA ASN A 192 0.10 1.27 -11.45
C ASN A 192 0.78 -0.09 -11.18
N PRO A 193 0.55 -1.12 -12.02
CA PRO A 193 1.21 -2.40 -11.86
C PRO A 193 2.71 -2.17 -12.05
N LEU A 194 3.52 -2.76 -11.17
CA LEU A 194 4.97 -2.70 -11.34
C LEU A 194 5.34 -3.49 -12.59
N ALA A 195 5.73 -2.80 -13.66
CA ALA A 195 6.38 -3.43 -14.79
C ALA A 195 7.73 -4.03 -14.32
N PRO A 196 8.09 -5.26 -14.75
CA PRO A 196 9.43 -5.79 -14.54
C PRO A 196 10.46 -4.80 -15.12
N LEU A 197 11.60 -4.65 -14.44
CA LEU A 197 12.74 -3.89 -14.95
C LEU A 197 13.27 -4.49 -16.26
#